data_AF-A0A9Q0IZA8-F1
#
_entry.id   AF-A0A9Q0IZA8-F1
#
_cell.length_a   1.000
_cell.length_b   1.000
_cell.length_c   1.000
_cell.angle_alpha   90.00
_cell.angle_beta   90.00
_cell.angle_gamma   90.00
#
_symmetry.space_group_name_H-M   'P 1'
#
loop_
_entity.id
_entity.type
_entity.pdbx_description
1 polymer ?
#
loop_
_entity_poly.entity_id
_entity_poly.type
_entity_poly.pdbx_seq_one_letter_code
_entity_poly.pdbx_strand_id
1 'polypeptide(L)' 'MMTITEALCPHCRKCMETVEHMLLHCPVAHALWQRLVRWRGTVWVVPRSLAEWFPQWLSL' A
#
# COMPACT_ATOMS: atom_id res chain seq x y z
N MET A 1 2.39 9.55 -28.20
CA MET A 1 1.65 8.45 -27.54
C MET A 1 2.63 7.72 -26.63
N MET A 2 2.58 7.94 -25.32
CA MET A 2 3.37 7.14 -24.37
C MET A 2 2.76 5.74 -24.34
N THR A 3 3.51 4.74 -24.79
CA THR A 3 3.18 3.34 -24.53
C THR A 3 3.42 3.13 -23.04
N ILE A 4 2.36 3.16 -22.23
CA ILE A 4 2.39 2.63 -20.88
C ILE A 4 2.60 1.13 -21.05
N THR A 5 3.85 0.69 -21.12
CA THR A 5 4.19 -0.68 -20.73
C THR A 5 3.60 -0.83 -19.35
N GLU A 6 2.67 -1.77 -19.17
CA GLU A 6 2.07 -2.06 -17.87
C GLU A 6 3.21 -2.39 -16.90
N ALA A 7 3.67 -1.37 -16.19
CA ALA A 7 4.85 -1.48 -15.37
C ALA A 7 4.52 -2.42 -14.22
N LEU A 8 5.45 -3.30 -13.90
CA LEU A 8 5.31 -4.13 -12.70
C LEU A 8 5.67 -3.28 -11.50
N CYS A 9 4.95 -3.50 -10.39
CA CYS A 9 5.25 -2.87 -9.11
C CYS A 9 6.75 -3.03 -8.78
N PRO A 10 7.49 -1.93 -8.54
CA PRO A 10 8.94 -1.97 -8.35
C PRO A 10 9.34 -2.74 -7.08
N HIS A 11 8.42 -2.90 -6.13
CA HIS A 11 8.66 -3.58 -4.86
C HIS A 11 8.47 -5.09 -4.96
N CYS A 12 7.30 -5.55 -5.44
CA CYS A 12 6.98 -6.97 -5.47
C CYS A 12 7.36 -7.64 -6.79
N ARG A 13 7.45 -6.86 -7.88
CA ARG A 13 7.70 -7.31 -9.26
C ARG A 13 6.76 -8.43 -9.74
N LYS A 14 5.56 -8.52 -9.15
CA LYS A 14 4.58 -9.59 -9.39
C LYS A 14 3.21 -9.08 -9.81
N CYS A 15 2.84 -7.87 -9.41
CA CYS A 15 1.56 -7.25 -9.72
C CYS A 15 1.81 -5.98 -10.53
N MET A 16 0.79 -5.53 -11.26
CA MET A 16 0.80 -4.24 -11.96
C MET A 16 1.08 -3.10 -10.98
N GLU A 17 1.87 -2.14 -11.43
CA GLU A 17 2.14 -0.90 -10.73
C GLU A 17 0.88 -0.04 -10.73
N THR A 18 0.25 0.03 -9.56
CA THR A 18 -0.79 1.01 -9.28
C THR A 18 -0.46 1.65 -7.94
N VAL A 19 -0.91 2.89 -7.73
CA VAL A 19 -0.70 3.61 -6.47
C VAL A 19 -1.31 2.83 -5.29
N GLU A 20 -2.50 2.24 -5.48
CA GLU A 20 -3.13 1.40 -4.47
C GLU A 20 -2.33 0.14 -4.17
N HIS A 21 -1.81 -0.53 -5.19
CA HIS A 21 -0.96 -1.69 -4.97
C HIS A 21 0.33 -1.30 -4.26
N MET A 22 1.06 -0.30 -4.75
CA MET A 22 2.35 0.10 -4.16
C MET A 22 2.25 0.52 -2.69
N LEU A 23 1.17 1.21 -2.31
CA LEU A 23 1.03 1.76 -0.97
C LEU A 23 0.27 0.84 -0.02
N LEU A 24 -0.74 0.09 -0.48
CA LEU A 24 -1.62 -0.69 0.41
C LEU A 24 -1.42 -2.19 0.25
N HIS A 25 -1.58 -2.69 -0.98
CA HIS A 25 -1.74 -4.13 -1.24
C HIS A 25 -0.43 -4.86 -1.52
N CYS A 26 0.65 -4.14 -1.79
CA CYS A 26 1.95 -4.71 -2.04
C CYS A 26 2.44 -5.42 -0.77
N PRO A 27 2.86 -6.70 -0.83
CA PRO A 27 3.35 -7.43 0.34
C PRO A 27 4.52 -6.72 1.05
N VAL A 28 5.35 -6.00 0.30
CA VAL A 28 6.45 -5.19 0.85
C VAL A 28 5.91 -4.00 1.63
N ALA A 29 4.95 -3.26 1.07
CA ALA A 29 4.31 -2.14 1.76
C ALA A 29 3.51 -2.60 2.98
N HIS A 30 2.79 -3.72 2.87
CA HIS A 30 2.09 -4.34 3.98
C HIS A 30 3.03 -4.66 5.15
N ALA A 31 4.19 -5.26 4.88
CA ALA A 31 5.19 -5.55 5.91
C ALA A 31 5.73 -4.27 6.58
N LEU A 32 5.89 -3.17 5.81
CA LEU A 32 6.29 -1.87 6.35
C LEU A 32 5.20 -1.28 7.27
N TRP A 33 3.94 -1.27 6.82
CA TRP A 33 2.82 -0.78 7.62
C TRP A 33 2.61 -1.60 8.88
N GLN A 34 2.69 -2.93 8.80
CA GLN A 34 2.64 -3.79 9.97
C GLN A 34 3.70 -3.42 11.00
N ARG A 35 4.94 -3.10 10.58
CA ARG A 35 6.00 -2.67 11.50
C ARG A 35 5.71 -1.28 12.10
N LEU A 36 5.32 -0.32 11.29
CA LEU A 36 5.01 1.06 11.72
C LEU A 36 3.85 1.09 12.73
N VAL A 37 2.78 0.35 12.46
CA VAL A 37 1.58 0.35 13.30
C VAL A 37 1.79 -0.48 14.57
N ARG A 38 2.54 -1.60 14.49
CA ARG A 38 2.95 -2.36 15.68
C ARG A 38 3.82 -1.55 16.62
N TRP A 39 4.70 -0.69 16.08
CA TRP A 39 5.50 0.22 16.90
C TRP A 39 4.62 1.19 17.72
N ARG A 40 3.43 1.51 17.23
CA ARG A 40 2.41 2.29 17.96
C ARG A 40 1.52 1.45 18.90
N GLY A 41 1.76 0.14 19.01
CA GLY A 41 0.94 -0.76 19.83
C GLY A 41 -0.37 -1.20 19.17
N THR A 42 -0.53 -0.95 17.87
CA THR A 42 -1.77 -1.22 17.12
C THR A 42 -1.53 -2.31 16.06
N VAL A 43 -2.60 -2.87 15.49
CA VAL A 43 -2.54 -3.81 14.36
C VAL A 43 -2.97 -3.11 13.08
N TRP A 44 -2.21 -3.31 12.00
CA TRP A 44 -2.58 -2.82 10.69
C TRP A 44 -3.66 -3.71 10.06
N VAL A 45 -4.78 -3.10 9.66
CA VAL A 45 -5.83 -3.71 8.85
C VAL A 45 -5.74 -3.11 7.46
N VAL A 46 -5.58 -3.93 6.43
CA VAL A 46 -5.41 -3.45 5.06
C VAL A 46 -6.72 -2.85 4.56
N PRO A 47 -6.78 -1.55 4.24
CA PRO A 47 -7.96 -0.92 3.69
C PRO A 47 -8.13 -1.32 2.22
N ARG A 48 -9.36 -1.28 1.70
CA ARG A 48 -9.64 -1.69 0.32
C ARG A 48 -9.07 -0.70 -0.69
N SER A 49 -9.15 0.59 -0.37
CA SER A 49 -8.71 1.70 -1.22
C SER A 49 -8.03 2.80 -0.41
N LEU A 50 -7.29 3.68 -1.09
CA LEU A 50 -6.68 4.85 -0.45
C LEU A 50 -7.74 5.81 0.09
N ALA A 51 -8.88 5.95 -0.60
CA ALA A 51 -9.99 6.79 -0.18
C ALA A 51 -10.58 6.36 1.18
N GLU A 52 -10.63 5.05 1.45
CA GLU A 52 -11.04 4.52 2.75
C GLU A 52 -9.96 4.71 3.83
N TRP A 53 -8.69 4.72 3.43
CA TRP A 53 -7.57 4.82 4.36
C TRP A 53 -7.33 6.24 4.89
N PHE A 54 -7.32 7.24 4.00
CA PHE A 54 -6.97 8.62 4.34
C PHE A 54 -7.74 9.18 5.56
N PRO A 55 -9.07 9.00 5.68
CA PRO A 55 -9.83 9.47 6.84
C PRO A 55 -9.40 8.79 8.15
N GLN A 56 -9.04 7.51 8.11
CA GLN A 56 -8.60 6.77 9.29
C GLN A 56 -7.21 7.21 9.74
N TRP A 57 -6.30 7.46 8.80
CA TRP A 57 -4.94 7.87 9.11
C TRP A 57 -4.85 9.26 9.73
N LEU A 58 -5.72 10.18 9.31
CA LEU A 58 -5.80 11.51 9.90
C LEU A 58 -6.35 11.51 11.34
N SER A 59 -6.91 10.39 11.80
CA SER A 59 -7.42 10.21 13.17
C SER A 59 -6.47 9.45 14.11
N LEU A 60 -5.31 8.98 13.61
CA LEU A 60 -4.25 8.28 14.37
C LEU A 60 -3.12 9.23 14.78
#